data_AF-A0A1R3HPZ5-F1
#
_entry.id   AF-A0A1R3HPZ5-F1
#
_cell.length_a   1.000
_cell.length_b   1.000
_cell.length_c   1.000
_cell.angle_alpha   90.00
_cell.angle_beta   90.00
_cell.angle_gamma   90.00
#
_symmetry.space_group_name_H-M   'P 1'
#
loop_
_entity.id
_entity.type
_entity.pdbx_description
1 polymer ?
#
loop_
_entity_poly.entity_id
_entity_poly.type
_entity_poly.pdbx_seq_one_letter_code
_entity_poly.pdbx_strand_id
1 'polypeptide(L)' 'MEEEFRGPPIDVVLELVLGFIFCIWAALTVFGKFLSIHPDSEENRIVSLSANLDFMIFNHRARAFPLEVDMKLKH' A
#
# COMPACT_ATOMS: atom_id res chain seq x y z
N MET A 1 52.16 -28.43 -12.09
CA MET A 1 51.88 -27.31 -11.18
C MET A 1 50.39 -27.11 -11.29
N GLU A 2 49.64 -27.55 -10.27
CA GLU A 2 48.19 -27.32 -10.23
C GLU A 2 47.96 -25.81 -10.26
N GLU A 3 47.16 -25.32 -11.21
CA GLU A 3 46.80 -23.91 -11.25
C GLU A 3 45.96 -23.59 -10.01
N GLU A 4 46.58 -22.92 -9.04
CA GLU A 4 45.91 -22.47 -7.84
C GLU A 4 44.79 -21.51 -8.24
N PHE A 5 43.55 -21.88 -7.94
CA PHE A 5 42.35 -21.18 -8.38
C PHE A 5 42.39 -19.73 -7.89
N ARG A 6 42.67 -18.80 -8.82
CA ARG A 6 42.88 -17.37 -8.52
C ARG A 6 41.60 -16.60 -8.15
N GLY A 7 40.45 -17.25 -8.27
CA GLY A 7 39.14 -16.69 -7.99
C GLY A 7 38.15 -16.90 -9.13
N PRO A 8 36.86 -16.59 -8.88
CA PRO A 8 35.82 -16.76 -9.87
C PRO A 8 35.99 -15.78 -11.06
N PRO A 9 35.57 -16.16 -12.27
CA PRO A 9 35.59 -15.27 -13.43
C PRO A 9 34.78 -13.98 -13.20
N ILE A 10 35.26 -12.86 -13.75
CA ILE A 10 34.63 -11.54 -13.58
C ILE A 10 33.19 -11.53 -14.12
N ASP A 11 32.92 -12.23 -15.22
CA ASP A 11 31.59 -12.33 -15.81
C ASP A 11 30.58 -12.92 -14.81
N VAL A 12 30.99 -13.98 -14.09
CA VAL A 12 30.15 -14.62 -13.05
C VAL A 12 29.88 -13.66 -11.89
N VAL A 13 30.88 -12.87 -11.49
CA VAL A 13 30.71 -11.86 -10.42
C VAL A 13 29.73 -10.78 -10.86
N LEU A 14 29.82 -10.31 -12.11
CA LEU A 14 28.91 -9.30 -12.65
C LEU A 14 27.47 -9.82 -12.77
N GLU A 15 27.29 -11.02 -13.29
CA GLU A 15 25.98 -11.68 -13.38
C GLU A 15 25.34 -11.83 -12.00
N LEU A 16 26.11 -12.26 -11.00
CA LEU A 16 25.64 -12.41 -9.63
C LEU A 16 25.21 -11.07 -9.02
N VAL A 17 26.00 -10.01 -9.22
CA VAL A 17 25.67 -8.66 -8.70
C VAL A 17 24.42 -8.11 -9.37
N LEU A 18 24.30 -8.25 -10.69
CA LEU A 18 23.12 -7.81 -11.43
C LEU A 18 21.87 -8.59 -10.98
N GLY A 19 21.97 -9.92 -10.89
CA GLY A 19 20.90 -10.77 -10.37
C GLY A 19 20.47 -10.36 -8.96
N PHE A 20 21.43 -10.10 -8.07
CA PHE A 20 21.16 -9.66 -6.71
C PHE A 20 20.40 -8.32 -6.66
N ILE A 21 20.81 -7.34 -7.47
CA ILE A 21 20.13 -6.03 -7.55
C ILE A 21 18.69 -6.23 -8.03
N PHE A 22 18.47 -7.05 -9.07
CA PHE A 22 17.13 -7.34 -9.56
C PHE A 22 16.28 -8.09 -8.53
N CYS A 23 16.86 -9.02 -7.76
CA CYS A 23 16.15 -9.71 -6.68
C CYS A 23 15.70 -8.74 -5.59
N ILE A 24 16.58 -7.82 -5.15
CA ILE A 24 16.20 -6.79 -4.17
C ILE A 24 15.11 -5.90 -4.72
N TRP A 25 15.25 -5.42 -5.97
CA TRP A 25 14.23 -4.60 -6.61
C TRP A 25 12.89 -5.31 -6.59
N ALA A 26 12.83 -6.54 -7.12
CA ALA A 26 11.61 -7.32 -7.19
C ALA A 26 11.00 -7.54 -5.80
N ALA A 27 11.82 -7.87 -4.80
CA ALA A 27 11.36 -8.06 -3.42
C ALA A 27 10.76 -6.78 -2.81
N LEU A 28 11.14 -5.59 -3.27
CA LEU A 28 10.58 -4.32 -2.78
C LEU A 28 9.36 -3.86 -3.57
N THR A 29 9.25 -4.19 -4.85
CA THR A 29 8.20 -3.64 -5.73
C THR A 29 7.06 -4.60 -6.04
N VAL A 30 7.29 -5.91 -5.94
CA VAL A 30 6.27 -6.92 -6.29
C VAL A 30 5.18 -7.00 -5.22
N PHE A 31 5.56 -6.90 -3.95
CA PHE A 31 4.58 -6.78 -2.87
C PHE A 31 3.93 -5.41 -2.99
N GLY A 32 2.60 -5.39 -3.14
CA GLY A 32 1.82 -4.22 -3.52
C GLY A 32 1.96 -3.00 -2.61
N LYS A 33 1.16 -1.97 -2.89
CA LYS A 33 1.21 -0.72 -2.11
C LYS A 33 0.75 -0.94 -0.67
N PHE A 34 1.37 -0.22 0.26
CA PHE A 34 0.84 -0.11 1.62
C PHE A 34 -0.54 0.54 1.58
N LEU A 35 -1.49 -0.07 2.29
CA LEU A 35 -2.81 0.51 2.53
C LEU A 35 -2.74 1.41 3.76
N SER A 36 -3.54 2.46 3.77
CA SER A 36 -3.63 3.34 4.94
C SER A 36 -4.10 2.54 6.17
N ILE A 37 -3.64 2.92 7.36
CA ILE A 37 -4.19 2.40 8.62
C ILE A 37 -5.34 3.27 9.16
N HIS A 38 -5.53 4.45 8.57
CA HIS A 38 -6.53 5.39 9.06
C HIS A 38 -7.91 4.88 8.68
N PRO A 39 -8.86 4.79 9.63
CA PRO A 39 -10.19 4.23 9.37
C PRO A 39 -10.97 5.08 8.34
N ASP A 40 -10.76 6.39 8.35
CA ASP A 40 -11.42 7.33 7.44
C ASP A 40 -10.64 7.58 6.15
N SER A 41 -9.63 6.75 5.84
CA SER A 41 -8.96 6.84 4.54
C SER A 41 -9.93 6.42 3.42
N GLU A 42 -9.77 7.03 2.25
CA GLU A 42 -10.62 6.73 1.08
C GLU A 42 -10.60 5.24 0.70
N GLU A 43 -9.48 4.55 0.93
CA GLU A 43 -9.29 3.12 0.64
C GLU A 43 -9.99 2.22 1.67
N ASN A 44 -10.12 2.68 2.92
CA ASN A 44 -10.66 1.90 4.04
C ASN A 44 -12.10 2.24 4.40
N ARG A 45 -12.78 3.07 3.59
CA ARG A 45 -14.18 3.40 3.84
C ARG A 45 -15.06 2.18 3.58
N ILE A 46 -15.15 1.31 4.58
CA ILE A 46 -16.00 0.10 4.58
C ILE A 46 -17.49 0.47 4.58
N VAL A 47 -17.81 1.67 5.05
CA VAL A 47 -19.17 2.17 5.14
C VAL A 47 -19.30 3.40 4.26
N SER A 48 -19.50 3.19 2.97
CA SER A 48 -20.37 4.11 2.24
C SER A 48 -21.74 3.94 2.89
N LEU A 49 -22.04 4.75 3.92
CA LEU A 49 -23.41 4.78 4.41
C LEU A 49 -24.24 5.11 3.19
N SER A 50 -25.01 4.14 2.69
CA SER A 50 -25.92 4.41 1.59
C SER A 50 -26.75 5.57 2.07
N ALA A 51 -26.57 6.73 1.45
CA ALA A 51 -27.45 7.87 1.64
C ALA A 51 -28.77 7.46 0.98
N ASN A 52 -29.45 6.50 1.60
CA ASN A 52 -30.77 6.09 1.24
C ASN A 52 -31.66 7.22 1.72
N LEU A 53 -31.83 8.21 0.83
CA LEU A 53 -32.57 9.43 1.08
C LEU A 53 -34.01 9.12 1.52
N ASP A 54 -34.55 7.98 1.08
CA ASP A 54 -35.90 7.53 1.40
C ASP A 54 -36.06 7.09 2.86
N PHE A 55 -34.98 6.70 3.55
CA PHE A 55 -34.99 6.22 4.94
C PHE A 55 -34.09 7.03 5.88
N MET A 56 -33.84 8.30 5.59
CA MET A 56 -32.98 9.14 6.43
C MET A 56 -33.63 9.43 7.80
N ILE A 57 -32.93 9.07 8.88
CA ILE A 57 -33.37 9.29 10.27
C ILE A 57 -32.68 10.53 10.86
N PHE A 58 -33.44 11.56 11.20
CA PHE A 58 -32.90 12.84 11.71
C PHE A 58 -32.66 12.89 13.22
N ASN A 59 -33.06 11.85 13.97
CA ASN A 59 -32.88 11.77 15.42
C ASN A 59 -31.67 10.91 15.80
N HIS A 60 -30.48 11.31 15.35
CA HIS A 60 -29.22 10.61 15.64
C HIS A 60 -28.22 11.54 16.34
N ARG A 61 -27.25 10.97 17.07
CA ARG A 61 -26.31 11.72 17.92
C ARG A 61 -25.42 12.71 17.17
N ALA A 62 -25.14 12.48 15.88
CA ALA A 62 -24.35 13.41 15.08
C ALA A 62 -25.05 14.77 14.87
N ARG A 63 -26.38 14.87 15.06
CA ARG A 63 -27.11 16.15 15.08
C ARG A 63 -26.66 17.10 16.19
N ALA A 64 -26.06 16.60 17.27
CA ALA A 64 -25.50 17.41 18.36
C ALA A 64 -24.07 17.91 18.07
N PHE A 65 -23.43 17.41 17.01
CA PHE A 65 -22.11 17.83 16.58
C PHE A 65 -22.25 18.82 15.40
N PRO A 66 -21.41 19.86 15.32
CA PRO A 66 -21.43 20.78 14.18
C PRO A 66 -21.19 20.02 12.87
N LEU A 67 -21.87 20.45 11.79
CA LEU A 67 -21.81 19.85 10.44
C LEU A 67 -20.40 19.84 9.81
N GLU A 68 -19.40 20.44 10.48
CA GLU A 68 -17.97 20.42 10.14
C GLU A 68 -17.25 19.11 10.53
N VAL A 69 -17.98 18.02 10.77
CA VAL A 69 -17.34 16.72 10.56
C VAL A 69 -17.14 16.64 9.04
N ASP A 70 -15.91 16.88 8.59
CA ASP A 70 -15.44 16.70 7.21
C ASP A 70 -15.58 15.22 6.81
N MET A 71 -16.83 14.77 6.73
CA MET A 71 -17.21 13.53 6.10
C MET A 71 -16.97 13.80 4.63
N LYS A 72 -15.78 13.40 4.15
CA LYS A 72 -15.35 13.45 2.75
C LYS A 72 -16.34 12.70 1.87
N LEU A 73 -17.55 13.20 1.64
CA LEU A 73 -18.55 12.52 0.83
C LEU A 73 -17.99 12.43 -0.59
N LYS A 74 -17.74 11.21 -1.06
CA LYS A 74 -17.22 10.98 -2.40
C LYS A 74 -18.39 11.19 -3.37
N HIS A 75 -18.27 12.18 -4.25
CA HIS A 75 -19.22 12.44 -5.35
C HIS A 75 -19.07 11.38 -6.45
#